data_AF-A0A4Q2SZC5-F1
#
_entry.id   AF-A0A4Q2SZC5-F1
#
_cell.length_a   1.000
_cell.length_b   1.000
_cell.length_c   1.000
_cell.angle_alpha   90.00
_cell.angle_beta   90.00
_cell.angle_gamma   90.00
#
_symmetry.space_group_name_H-M   'P 1'
#
loop_
_entity.id
_entity.type
_entity.pdbx_description
1 polymer ?
#
loop_
_entity_poly.entity_id
_entity_poly.type
_entity_poly.pdbx_seq_one_letter_code
_entity_poly.pdbx_strand_id
1 'polypeptide(L)'
;MTDTITVRSLALTDDEVMALAAVSGRAWWTALRTVDVTDENDMVRASGRGLRSLAVRSLVNEDGEPDDALGLAATCLGARPWATAAAVDEQDRIPADAPILCLFRADRSAGLIAVRSDVSGTHVLHEIELEHSLELLAEQVSGEGAGDVAVAFWSSDRRPLGGLRRRGAGTVRVEEDGTPRGAVDDPTALIEAVRGFWAV
;
A
#
# COMPACT_ATOMS: atom_id res chain seq x y z
N MET A 1 -13.63 -14.85 -7.58
CA MET A 1 -12.42 -14.24 -8.17
C MET A 1 -12.87 -13.45 -9.37
N THR A 2 -13.20 -12.19 -9.15
CA THR A 2 -13.35 -11.22 -10.25
C THR A 2 -11.94 -11.02 -10.81
N ASP A 3 -11.73 -11.25 -12.10
CA ASP A 3 -10.46 -10.93 -12.75
C ASP A 3 -10.24 -9.42 -12.61
N THR A 4 -9.49 -9.02 -11.59
CA THR A 4 -9.05 -7.63 -11.43
C THR A 4 -8.25 -7.29 -12.67
N ILE A 5 -8.76 -6.37 -13.49
CA ILE A 5 -8.07 -5.93 -14.71
C ILE A 5 -6.81 -5.19 -14.27
N THR A 6 -5.73 -5.96 -14.14
CA THR A 6 -4.41 -5.44 -13.79
C THR A 6 -3.78 -4.95 -15.08
N VAL A 7 -3.58 -3.64 -15.19
CA VAL A 7 -2.97 -3.04 -16.38
C VAL A 7 -1.47 -3.34 -16.41
N ARG A 8 -0.82 -3.23 -15.25
CA ARG A 8 0.60 -3.53 -15.02
C ARG A 8 0.81 -4.06 -13.61
N SER A 9 1.79 -4.95 -13.46
CA SER A 9 2.22 -5.51 -12.17
C SER A 9 3.74 -5.51 -12.07
N LEU A 10 4.26 -5.17 -10.90
CA LEU A 10 5.68 -5.18 -10.58
C LEU A 10 5.89 -5.69 -9.16
N ALA A 11 6.71 -6.73 -8.99
CA ALA A 11 7.14 -7.20 -7.67
C ALA A 11 8.55 -6.68 -7.37
N LEU A 12 8.74 -6.10 -6.18
CA LEU A 12 10.03 -5.64 -5.66
C LEU A 12 10.28 -6.23 -4.27
N THR A 13 11.53 -6.48 -3.93
CA THR A 13 11.93 -6.80 -2.55
C THR A 13 12.24 -5.53 -1.74
N ASP A 14 12.32 -5.64 -0.41
CA ASP A 14 12.75 -4.54 0.47
C ASP A 14 14.11 -3.96 0.02
N ASP A 15 15.06 -4.83 -0.35
CA ASP A 15 16.38 -4.43 -0.86
C ASP A 15 16.23 -3.57 -2.13
N GLU A 16 15.41 -4.00 -3.09
CA GLU A 16 15.16 -3.28 -4.35
C GLU A 16 14.43 -1.95 -4.11
N VAL A 17 13.46 -1.93 -3.21
CA VAL A 17 12.78 -0.71 -2.79
C VAL A 17 13.75 0.26 -2.11
N MET A 18 14.62 -0.24 -1.23
CA MET A 18 15.65 0.55 -0.56
C MET A 18 16.64 1.15 -1.57
N ALA A 19 17.09 0.35 -2.54
CA ALA A 19 17.94 0.82 -3.64
C ALA A 19 17.26 1.93 -4.45
N LEU A 20 15.99 1.74 -4.80
CA LEU A 20 15.22 2.72 -5.57
C LEU A 20 14.98 4.01 -4.78
N ALA A 21 14.72 3.91 -3.47
CA ALA A 21 14.60 5.06 -2.57
C ALA A 21 15.93 5.84 -2.49
N ALA A 22 17.05 5.14 -2.37
CA ALA A 22 18.39 5.73 -2.32
C ALA A 22 18.74 6.47 -3.62
N VAL A 23 18.52 5.83 -4.79
CA VAL A 23 18.81 6.43 -6.11
C VAL A 23 17.90 7.62 -6.39
N SER A 24 16.62 7.53 -6.06
CA SER A 24 15.65 8.61 -6.30
C SER A 24 15.75 9.77 -5.30
N GLY A 25 16.46 9.59 -4.18
CA GLY A 25 16.50 10.56 -3.08
C GLY A 25 15.13 10.77 -2.42
N ARG A 26 14.22 9.79 -2.53
CA ARG A 26 12.85 9.86 -2.02
C ARG A 26 12.56 8.72 -1.08
N ALA A 27 11.81 9.01 -0.01
CA ALA A 27 11.46 8.00 0.98
C ALA A 27 10.42 7.00 0.45
N TRP A 28 10.52 5.77 0.93
CA TRP A 28 9.46 4.77 0.81
C TRP A 28 8.57 4.80 2.06
N TRP A 29 7.25 4.57 1.89
CA TRP A 29 6.28 4.77 2.98
C TRP A 29 5.91 3.50 3.75
N THR A 30 6.12 2.31 3.20
CA THR A 30 5.81 1.06 3.92
C THR A 30 7.04 0.54 4.65
N ALA A 31 6.81 -0.29 5.67
CA ALA A 31 7.89 -0.89 6.43
C ALA A 31 8.74 -1.83 5.55
N LEU A 32 10.06 -1.68 5.62
CA LEU A 32 11.04 -2.59 5.04
C LEU A 32 11.40 -3.63 6.11
N ARG A 33 10.75 -4.79 6.09
CA ARG A 33 10.77 -5.75 7.21
C ARG A 33 12.10 -6.48 7.37
N THR A 34 12.84 -6.60 6.27
CA THR A 34 14.11 -7.32 6.20
C THR A 34 15.31 -6.38 6.25
N VAL A 35 15.07 -5.06 6.36
CA VAL A 35 16.10 -4.03 6.44
C VAL A 35 15.96 -3.27 7.75
N ASP A 36 17.00 -3.27 8.58
CA ASP A 36 17.05 -2.44 9.77
C ASP A 36 17.30 -0.99 9.36
N VAL A 37 16.21 -0.22 9.26
CA VAL A 37 16.25 1.20 8.90
C VAL A 37 16.89 2.10 9.96
N THR A 38 17.27 1.55 11.12
CA THR A 38 18.01 2.26 12.16
C THR A 38 19.52 2.03 12.09
N ASP A 39 19.97 0.99 11.36
CA ASP A 39 21.40 0.73 11.08
C ASP A 39 21.76 1.21 9.67
N GLU A 40 22.55 2.28 9.61
CA GLU A 40 23.07 2.83 8.35
C GLU A 40 23.82 1.78 7.51
N ASN A 41 24.59 0.89 8.15
CA ASN A 41 25.33 -0.14 7.41
C ASN A 41 24.40 -1.15 6.75
N ASP A 42 23.31 -1.51 7.41
CA ASP A 42 22.34 -2.44 6.85
C ASP A 42 21.59 -1.80 5.67
N MET A 43 21.17 -0.54 5.80
CA MET A 43 20.57 0.22 4.69
C MET A 43 21.49 0.32 3.47
N VAL A 44 22.79 0.57 3.68
CA VAL A 44 23.78 0.63 2.58
C VAL A 44 23.96 -0.74 1.92
N ARG A 45 24.02 -1.82 2.71
CA ARG A 45 24.13 -3.19 2.19
C ARG A 45 22.87 -3.60 1.42
N ALA A 46 21.70 -3.33 1.96
CA ALA A 46 20.41 -3.57 1.32
C ALA A 46 20.31 -2.83 -0.03
N SER A 47 20.64 -1.53 -0.04
CA SER A 47 20.68 -0.73 -1.28
C SER A 47 21.62 -1.33 -2.33
N GLY A 48 22.81 -1.80 -1.93
CA GLY A 48 23.76 -2.44 -2.84
C GLY A 48 23.26 -3.77 -3.41
N ARG A 49 22.61 -4.61 -2.58
CA ARG A 49 21.98 -5.87 -3.04
C ARG A 49 20.81 -5.59 -3.97
N GLY A 50 19.98 -4.62 -3.62
CA GLY A 50 18.82 -4.19 -4.40
C GLY A 50 19.21 -3.68 -5.77
N LEU A 51 20.20 -2.77 -5.87
CA LEU A 51 20.66 -2.25 -7.16
C LEU A 51 21.18 -3.36 -8.06
N ARG A 52 21.92 -4.32 -7.51
CA ARG A 52 22.38 -5.50 -8.26
C ARG A 52 21.20 -6.34 -8.75
N SER A 53 20.19 -6.57 -7.92
CA SER A 53 18.98 -7.31 -8.32
C SER A 53 18.22 -6.60 -9.44
N LEU A 54 17.99 -5.28 -9.31
CA LEU A 54 17.35 -4.46 -10.33
C LEU A 54 18.11 -4.52 -11.67
N ALA A 55 19.45 -4.44 -11.64
CA ALA A 55 20.28 -4.53 -12.84
C ALA A 55 20.18 -5.91 -13.51
N VAL A 56 20.24 -7.00 -12.74
CA VAL A 56 20.05 -8.38 -13.26
C VAL A 56 18.68 -8.55 -13.91
N ARG A 57 17.66 -7.87 -13.38
CA ARG A 57 16.28 -7.87 -13.93
C ARG A 57 16.07 -6.86 -15.06
N SER A 58 17.10 -6.12 -15.46
CA SER A 58 17.03 -5.04 -16.46
C SER A 58 15.99 -3.97 -16.13
N LEU A 59 15.76 -3.72 -14.84
CA LEU A 59 14.86 -2.67 -14.34
C LEU A 59 15.60 -1.34 -14.10
N VAL A 60 16.93 -1.36 -14.16
CA VAL A 60 17.78 -0.17 -14.24
C VAL A 60 18.78 -0.38 -15.38
N ASN A 61 19.16 0.70 -16.06
CA ASN A 61 20.16 0.67 -17.12
C ASN A 61 21.60 0.66 -16.55
N GLU A 62 22.62 0.64 -17.44
CA GLU A 62 24.04 0.64 -17.05
C GLU A 62 24.45 1.91 -16.27
N ASP A 63 23.75 3.01 -16.50
CA ASP A 63 23.96 4.28 -15.78
C ASP A 63 23.22 4.32 -14.43
N GLY A 64 22.49 3.26 -14.08
CA GLY A 64 21.70 3.15 -12.85
C GLY A 64 20.37 3.89 -12.90
N GLU A 65 19.94 4.35 -14.08
CA GLU A 65 18.65 5.02 -14.25
C GLU A 65 17.51 3.99 -14.31
N PRO A 66 16.37 4.26 -13.64
CA PRO A 66 15.18 3.40 -13.68
C PRO A 66 14.60 3.22 -15.09
N ASP A 67 14.23 1.98 -15.43
CA ASP A 67 13.42 1.67 -16.61
C ASP A 67 11.96 2.12 -16.43
N ASP A 68 11.23 2.30 -17.53
CA ASP A 68 9.80 2.63 -17.53
C ASP A 68 8.95 1.63 -16.73
N ALA A 69 9.38 0.35 -16.64
CA ALA A 69 8.75 -0.66 -15.80
C ALA A 69 8.73 -0.28 -14.30
N LEU A 70 9.72 0.49 -13.83
CA LEU A 70 9.76 1.01 -12.46
C LEU A 70 8.88 2.26 -12.25
N GLY A 71 8.21 2.76 -13.30
CA GLY A 71 7.34 3.95 -13.22
C GLY A 71 6.26 3.84 -12.14
N LEU A 72 5.76 2.64 -11.86
CA LEU A 72 4.80 2.40 -10.75
C LEU A 72 5.45 2.67 -9.39
N ALA A 73 6.65 2.12 -9.16
CA ALA A 73 7.35 2.31 -7.90
C ALA A 73 7.80 3.76 -7.72
N ALA A 74 8.27 4.41 -8.80
CA ALA A 74 8.65 5.82 -8.81
C ALA A 74 7.50 6.75 -8.40
N THR A 75 6.26 6.41 -8.77
CA THR A 75 5.06 7.17 -8.37
C THR A 75 4.77 7.05 -6.87
N CYS A 76 5.09 5.91 -6.25
CA CYS A 76 4.88 5.69 -4.82
C CYS A 76 5.96 6.38 -3.96
N LEU A 77 7.15 6.59 -4.51
CA LEU A 77 8.27 7.19 -3.78
C LEU A 77 8.02 8.66 -3.42
N GLY A 78 8.12 8.96 -2.13
CA GLY A 78 7.87 10.28 -1.56
C GLY A 78 6.38 10.66 -1.48
N ALA A 79 5.51 9.94 -2.19
CA ALA A 79 4.07 10.13 -2.15
C ALA A 79 3.47 9.46 -0.91
N ARG A 80 2.57 10.13 -0.20
CA ARG A 80 1.83 9.50 0.89
C ARG A 80 0.72 8.62 0.29
N PRO A 81 0.47 7.41 0.82
CA PRO A 81 -0.69 6.65 0.40
C PRO A 81 -1.99 7.40 0.72
N TRP A 82 -2.94 7.37 -0.20
CA TRP A 82 -4.30 7.87 0.00
C TRP A 82 -5.07 6.98 0.98
N ALA A 83 -4.83 5.66 0.94
CA ALA A 83 -5.40 4.72 1.90
C ALA A 83 -4.34 3.70 2.34
N THR A 84 -4.43 3.30 3.61
CA THR A 84 -3.64 2.19 4.16
C THR A 84 -4.58 1.23 4.88
N ALA A 85 -4.56 -0.04 4.50
CA ALA A 85 -5.33 -1.11 5.11
C ALA A 85 -4.38 -2.16 5.70
N ALA A 86 -4.66 -2.59 6.93
CA ALA A 86 -3.90 -3.63 7.62
C ALA A 86 -4.79 -4.39 8.61
N ALA A 87 -4.43 -5.65 8.88
CA ALA A 87 -4.98 -6.34 10.03
C ALA A 87 -4.44 -5.70 11.33
N VAL A 88 -5.27 -5.66 12.36
CA VAL A 88 -4.96 -5.10 13.67
C VAL A 88 -5.30 -6.10 14.78
N ASP A 89 -4.61 -6.00 15.91
CA ASP A 89 -4.94 -6.75 17.12
C ASP A 89 -6.07 -6.09 17.93
N GLU A 90 -6.44 -6.69 19.06
CA GLU A 90 -7.50 -6.18 19.95
C GLU A 90 -7.19 -4.77 20.52
N GLN A 91 -5.92 -4.35 20.47
CA GLN A 91 -5.42 -3.07 20.95
C GLN A 91 -5.13 -2.08 19.81
N ASP A 92 -5.61 -2.31 18.59
CA ASP A 92 -5.37 -1.46 17.42
C ASP A 92 -3.93 -1.36 16.95
N ARG A 93 -3.12 -2.36 17.28
CA ARG A 93 -1.74 -2.43 16.78
C ARG A 93 -1.71 -3.29 15.55
N ILE A 94 -0.95 -2.87 14.55
CA ILE A 94 -0.66 -3.70 13.37
C ILE A 94 0.36 -4.76 13.79
N PRO A 95 0.02 -6.07 13.75
CA PRO A 95 0.98 -7.12 14.03
C PRO A 95 2.20 -7.03 13.10
N ALA A 96 3.37 -7.40 13.61
CA ALA A 96 4.62 -7.35 12.84
C ALA A 96 4.62 -8.26 11.59
N ASP A 97 3.69 -9.22 11.52
CA ASP A 97 3.47 -10.17 10.44
C ASP A 97 2.17 -9.90 9.66
N ALA A 98 1.42 -8.84 9.96
CA ALA A 98 0.21 -8.53 9.22
C ALA A 98 0.56 -7.97 7.83
N PRO A 99 -0.05 -8.44 6.73
CA PRO A 99 0.13 -7.81 5.43
C PRO A 99 -0.44 -6.39 5.44
N ILE A 100 0.18 -5.52 4.64
CA ILE A 100 -0.24 -4.11 4.50
C ILE A 100 -0.58 -3.86 3.03
N LEU A 101 -1.75 -3.24 2.80
CA LEU A 101 -2.15 -2.71 1.51
C LEU A 101 -2.12 -1.19 1.56
N CYS A 102 -1.35 -0.57 0.67
CA CYS A 102 -1.34 0.87 0.46
C CYS A 102 -1.87 1.21 -0.92
N LEU A 103 -2.69 2.24 -1.02
CA LEU A 103 -3.17 2.78 -2.29
C LEU A 103 -2.59 4.17 -2.52
N PHE A 104 -1.92 4.37 -3.66
CA PHE A 104 -1.32 5.65 -4.05
C PHE A 104 -2.05 6.20 -5.28
N ARG A 105 -2.29 7.52 -5.30
CA ARG A 105 -2.80 8.19 -6.50
C ARG A 105 -1.72 8.22 -7.57
N ALA A 106 -2.05 7.76 -8.77
CA ALA A 106 -1.17 7.91 -9.91
C ALA A 106 -1.27 9.34 -10.46
N ASP A 107 -0.16 10.07 -10.54
CA ASP A 107 -0.16 11.46 -11.02
C ASP A 107 -0.61 11.61 -12.49
N ARG A 108 -0.60 10.52 -13.26
CA ARG A 108 -0.78 10.53 -14.73
C ARG A 108 -1.97 9.73 -15.26
N SER A 109 -2.68 8.98 -14.41
CA SER A 109 -3.85 8.20 -14.81
C SER A 109 -4.99 8.40 -13.80
N ALA A 110 -6.22 8.12 -14.20
CA ALA A 110 -7.36 8.04 -13.27
C ALA A 110 -7.27 6.82 -12.33
N GLY A 111 -6.17 6.06 -12.39
CA GLY A 111 -5.93 4.84 -11.65
C GLY A 111 -5.22 5.06 -10.32
N LEU A 112 -5.10 3.95 -9.60
CA LEU A 112 -4.40 3.83 -8.33
C LEU A 112 -3.27 2.82 -8.48
N ILE A 113 -2.26 2.98 -7.64
CA ILE A 113 -1.22 1.97 -7.46
C ILE A 113 -1.47 1.29 -6.13
N ALA A 114 -1.87 0.02 -6.20
CA ALA A 114 -2.00 -0.83 -5.04
C ALA A 114 -0.67 -1.49 -4.74
N VAL A 115 -0.13 -1.24 -3.55
CA VAL A 115 1.09 -1.85 -3.05
C VAL A 115 0.73 -2.80 -1.92
N ARG A 116 0.81 -4.10 -2.19
CA ARG A 116 0.66 -5.15 -1.18
C ARG A 116 2.05 -5.55 -0.68
N SER A 117 2.30 -5.35 0.60
CA SER A 117 3.55 -5.72 1.27
C SER A 117 3.30 -6.92 2.17
N ASP A 118 4.10 -7.97 2.01
CA ASP A 118 4.03 -9.17 2.83
C ASP A 118 5.14 -9.25 3.89
N VAL A 119 5.12 -10.31 4.69
CA VAL A 119 6.07 -10.54 5.79
C VAL A 119 7.49 -10.85 5.31
N SER A 120 7.63 -11.26 4.04
CA SER A 120 8.92 -11.65 3.46
C SER A 120 9.73 -10.45 2.96
N GLY A 121 9.16 -9.25 3.05
CA GLY A 121 9.76 -8.05 2.44
C GLY A 121 9.52 -7.99 0.94
N THR A 122 8.42 -8.57 0.44
CA THR A 122 8.01 -8.43 -0.95
C THR A 122 6.88 -7.42 -1.07
N HIS A 123 7.04 -6.49 -2.00
CA HIS A 123 6.06 -5.47 -2.37
C HIS A 123 5.58 -5.76 -3.79
N VAL A 124 4.28 -6.06 -3.93
CA VAL A 124 3.66 -6.21 -5.25
C VAL A 124 2.86 -4.95 -5.54
N LEU A 125 3.24 -4.26 -6.61
CA LEU A 125 2.63 -3.05 -7.11
C LEU A 125 1.74 -3.40 -8.29
N HIS A 126 0.46 -3.00 -8.21
CA HIS A 126 -0.50 -3.14 -9.31
C HIS A 126 -1.03 -1.77 -9.71
N GLU A 127 -0.97 -1.46 -11.00
CA GLU A 127 -1.79 -0.37 -11.54
C GLU A 127 -3.21 -0.88 -11.75
N ILE A 128 -4.14 -0.27 -11.03
CA ILE A 128 -5.55 -0.66 -11.01
C ILE A 128 -6.44 0.55 -11.24
N GLU A 129 -7.62 0.31 -11.80
CA GLU A 129 -8.65 1.35 -11.89
C GLU A 129 -9.24 1.66 -10.51
N LEU A 130 -9.78 2.87 -10.35
CA LEU A 130 -10.37 3.30 -9.09
C LEU A 130 -11.45 2.34 -8.59
N GLU A 131 -12.36 1.88 -9.46
CA GLU A 131 -13.46 0.98 -9.05
C GLU A 131 -12.93 -0.34 -8.48
N HIS A 132 -11.93 -0.95 -9.13
CA HIS A 132 -11.27 -2.16 -8.65
C HIS A 132 -10.51 -1.97 -7.33
N SER A 133 -10.00 -0.77 -7.05
CA SER A 133 -9.32 -0.49 -5.77
C SER A 133 -10.27 -0.55 -4.58
N LEU A 134 -11.54 -0.17 -4.79
CA LEU A 134 -12.57 -0.19 -3.77
C LEU A 134 -12.97 -1.63 -3.47
N GLU A 135 -13.04 -2.47 -4.50
CA GLU A 135 -13.25 -3.91 -4.36
C GLU A 135 -12.10 -4.58 -3.62
N LEU A 136 -10.85 -4.23 -3.93
CA LEU A 136 -9.67 -4.75 -3.22
C LEU A 136 -9.63 -4.34 -1.75
N LEU A 137 -9.98 -3.09 -1.44
CA LEU A 137 -10.14 -2.67 -0.05
C LEU A 137 -11.29 -3.41 0.64
N ALA A 138 -12.42 -3.56 -0.05
CA ALA A 138 -13.56 -4.28 0.48
C ALA A 138 -13.23 -5.76 0.72
N GLU A 139 -12.47 -6.42 -0.15
CA GLU A 139 -11.99 -7.79 0.03
C GLU A 139 -11.02 -7.86 1.22
N GLN A 140 -10.07 -6.93 1.33
CA GLN A 140 -9.14 -6.89 2.46
C GLN A 140 -9.88 -6.71 3.79
N VAL A 141 -10.93 -5.89 3.82
CA VAL A 141 -11.78 -5.66 5.00
C VAL A 141 -12.76 -6.80 5.24
N SER A 142 -13.26 -7.46 4.19
CA SER A 142 -14.35 -8.45 4.25
C SER A 142 -13.87 -9.90 4.24
N GLY A 143 -12.60 -10.16 3.94
CA GLY A 143 -12.05 -11.50 3.76
C GLY A 143 -12.32 -12.43 4.95
N GLU A 144 -12.72 -13.66 4.66
CA GLU A 144 -12.87 -14.72 5.65
C GLU A 144 -11.52 -15.00 6.32
N GLY A 145 -11.48 -15.00 7.66
CA GLY A 145 -10.26 -15.26 8.43
C GLY A 145 -9.33 -14.05 8.61
N ALA A 146 -9.58 -12.92 7.94
CA ALA A 146 -8.97 -11.66 8.35
C ALA A 146 -9.55 -11.32 9.73
N GLY A 147 -8.69 -11.14 10.73
CA GLY A 147 -9.10 -10.72 12.06
C GLY A 147 -9.72 -9.33 12.06
N ASP A 148 -9.45 -8.55 13.09
CA ASP A 148 -9.85 -7.15 13.07
C ASP A 148 -9.05 -6.43 11.97
N VAL A 149 -9.72 -5.65 11.12
CA VAL A 149 -9.09 -4.90 10.02
C VAL A 149 -9.37 -3.42 10.20
N ALA A 150 -8.33 -2.61 10.02
CA ALA A 150 -8.43 -1.16 10.01
C ALA A 150 -7.99 -0.61 8.64
N VAL A 151 -8.74 0.35 8.13
CA VAL A 151 -8.37 1.15 6.96
C VAL A 151 -8.32 2.60 7.40
N ALA A 152 -7.23 3.30 7.09
CA ALA A 152 -7.09 4.74 7.31
C ALA A 152 -6.99 5.45 5.96
N PHE A 153 -7.75 6.54 5.82
CA PHE A 153 -7.76 7.41 4.64
C PHE A 153 -7.06 8.73 4.93
N TRP A 154 -6.34 9.23 3.93
CA TRP A 154 -5.53 10.45 4.03
C TRP A 154 -5.81 11.37 2.86
N SER A 155 -5.89 12.67 3.14
CA SER A 155 -5.91 13.71 2.13
C SER A 155 -4.54 13.90 1.49
N SER A 156 -4.50 14.58 0.34
CA SER A 156 -3.26 14.98 -0.33
C SER A 156 -2.38 15.89 0.54
N ASP A 157 -2.98 16.73 1.39
CA ASP A 157 -2.28 17.58 2.36
C ASP A 157 -1.95 16.87 3.69
N ARG A 158 -1.99 15.54 3.72
CA ARG A 158 -1.53 14.67 4.81
C ARG A 158 -2.41 14.71 6.07
N ARG A 159 -3.67 15.14 5.97
CA ARG A 159 -4.63 15.08 7.08
C ARG A 159 -5.35 13.71 7.06
N PRO A 160 -5.63 13.13 8.24
CA PRO A 160 -6.53 11.98 8.29
C PRO A 160 -7.91 12.44 7.80
N LEU A 161 -8.55 11.65 6.94
CA LEU A 161 -9.93 11.87 6.53
C LEU A 161 -10.90 11.03 7.36
N GLY A 162 -10.42 9.91 7.91
CA GLY A 162 -11.23 8.94 8.62
C GLY A 162 -10.71 7.53 8.39
N GLY A 163 -11.55 6.55 8.72
CA GLY A 163 -11.21 5.16 8.60
C GLY A 163 -12.41 4.22 8.59
N LEU A 164 -12.12 2.97 8.28
CA LEU A 164 -13.05 1.86 8.35
C LEU A 164 -12.48 0.83 9.31
N ARG A 165 -13.37 0.19 10.06
CA ARG A 165 -12.96 -0.78 11.05
C ARG A 165 -13.91 -1.97 11.13
N ARG A 166 -13.39 -3.17 10.89
CA ARG A 166 -14.12 -4.40 11.12
C ARG A 166 -13.59 -5.09 12.38
N ARG A 167 -14.50 -5.55 13.25
CA ARG A 167 -14.15 -6.48 14.33
C ARG A 167 -14.80 -7.85 14.12
N GLY A 168 -13.99 -8.90 14.07
CA GLY A 168 -14.43 -10.26 13.73
C GLY A 168 -15.22 -10.33 12.42
N ALA A 169 -16.25 -11.20 12.37
CA ALA A 169 -17.17 -11.31 11.22
C ALA A 169 -18.30 -10.26 11.24
N GLY A 170 -18.15 -9.20 12.04
CA GLY A 170 -19.20 -8.21 12.29
C GLY A 170 -19.25 -7.08 11.26
N THR A 171 -20.16 -6.15 11.51
CA THR A 171 -20.36 -4.90 10.75
C THR A 171 -19.09 -4.04 10.72
N VAL A 172 -18.81 -3.41 9.58
CA VAL A 172 -17.72 -2.43 9.43
C VAL A 172 -18.17 -1.09 9.99
N ARG A 173 -17.45 -0.55 10.97
CA ARG A 173 -17.68 0.80 11.48
C ARG A 173 -16.97 1.83 10.62
N VAL A 174 -17.66 2.94 10.34
CA VAL A 174 -17.08 4.11 9.68
C VAL A 174 -16.73 5.13 10.75
N GLU A 175 -15.49 5.59 10.74
CA GLU A 175 -14.97 6.60 11.66
C GLU A 175 -14.52 7.82 10.85
N GLU A 176 -14.84 9.02 11.30
CA GLU A 176 -14.35 10.29 10.73
C GLU A 176 -13.72 11.07 11.88
N ASP A 177 -12.44 11.42 11.75
CA ASP A 177 -11.64 12.04 12.83
C ASP A 177 -11.74 11.30 14.18
N GLY A 178 -11.76 9.96 14.13
CA GLY A 178 -11.89 9.10 15.32
C GLY A 178 -13.29 9.06 15.94
N THR A 179 -14.29 9.70 15.32
CA THR A 179 -15.69 9.69 15.76
C THR A 179 -16.49 8.68 14.93
N PRO A 180 -17.19 7.72 15.56
CA PRO A 180 -18.08 6.80 14.84
C PRO A 180 -19.19 7.56 14.11
N ARG A 181 -19.29 7.37 12.79
CA ARG A 181 -20.32 7.96 11.93
C ARG A 181 -21.45 6.99 11.58
N GLY A 182 -21.15 5.70 11.56
CA GLY A 182 -22.11 4.68 11.18
C GLY A 182 -21.49 3.29 11.14
N ALA A 183 -22.30 2.34 10.71
CA ALA A 183 -21.88 0.97 10.50
C ALA A 183 -22.46 0.46 9.18
N VAL A 184 -21.69 -0.37 8.49
CA VAL A 184 -21.95 -0.89 7.15
C VAL A 184 -21.80 -2.40 7.17
N ASP A 185 -22.81 -3.12 6.72
CA ASP A 185 -22.88 -4.59 6.75
C ASP A 185 -22.80 -5.24 5.36
N ASP A 186 -22.83 -4.45 4.27
CA ASP A 186 -22.70 -4.96 2.91
C ASP A 186 -21.55 -4.31 2.11
N PRO A 187 -20.92 -5.04 1.17
CA PRO A 187 -19.82 -4.52 0.36
C PRO A 187 -20.15 -3.29 -0.49
N THR A 188 -21.40 -3.13 -0.95
CA THR A 188 -21.80 -1.99 -1.79
C THR A 188 -21.81 -0.71 -0.97
N ALA A 189 -22.39 -0.73 0.22
CA ALA A 189 -22.37 0.42 1.12
C ALA A 189 -20.93 0.73 1.61
N LEU A 190 -20.04 -0.28 1.67
CA LEU A 190 -18.63 -0.06 1.99
C LEU A 190 -17.93 0.71 0.87
N ILE A 191 -18.16 0.31 -0.38
CA ILE A 191 -17.65 1.01 -1.57
C ILE A 191 -18.14 2.47 -1.59
N GLU A 192 -19.41 2.72 -1.30
CA GLU A 192 -19.97 4.09 -1.24
C GLU A 192 -19.36 4.91 -0.09
N ALA A 193 -19.14 4.32 1.08
CA ALA A 193 -18.43 4.98 2.18
C ALA A 193 -17.00 5.38 1.78
N VAL A 194 -16.27 4.49 1.09
CA VAL A 194 -14.93 4.77 0.60
C VAL A 194 -14.93 5.85 -0.50
N ARG A 195 -15.92 5.84 -1.40
CA ARG A 195 -16.11 6.91 -2.42
C ARG A 195 -16.27 8.28 -1.78
N GLY A 196 -16.94 8.37 -0.63
CA GLY A 196 -17.06 9.61 0.15
C GLY A 196 -15.70 10.21 0.51
N PHE A 197 -14.73 9.39 0.92
CA PHE A 197 -13.36 9.83 1.22
C PHE A 197 -12.53 10.18 -0.03
N TRP A 198 -12.93 9.71 -1.22
CA TRP A 198 -12.22 10.01 -2.46
C TRP A 198 -12.51 11.41 -2.99
N ALA A 199 -13.74 11.89 -2.79
CA ALA A 199 -14.21 13.18 -3.30
C ALA A 199 -13.60 14.40 -2.59
N VAL A 200 -12.88 14.19 -1.49
CA VAL A 200 -12.20 15.20 -0.67
C VAL A 200 -10.73 15.30 -1.06
#